data_AF-A0A371HEL6-F1
#
_entry.id   AF-A0A371HEL6-F1
#
_cell.length_a   1.000
_cell.length_b   1.000
_cell.length_c   1.000
_cell.angle_alpha   90.00
_cell.angle_beta   90.00
_cell.angle_gamma   90.00
#
_symmetry.space_group_name_H-M   'P 1'
#
loop_
_entity.id
_entity.type
_entity.pdbx_description
1 polymer ?
#
loop_
_entity_poly.entity_id
_entity_poly.type
_entity_poly.pdbx_seq_one_letter_code
_entity_poly.pdbx_strand_id
1 'polypeptide(L)'
;MATLPARAIQTFNDLASVFVSQFAANKVKRLEVADLFDIKQAGGESLKSYLARFNNATVRVNDPDQNIFIKAFQKGLKASSFSDSLALRRPTNMDEIRVRAEKHVEVEEDQAG
;
A
#
# COMPACT_ATOMS: atom_id res chain seq x y z
N MET A 1 18.45 -19.28 20.52
CA MET A 1 18.22 -20.13 19.33
C MET A 1 17.37 -21.31 19.77
N ALA A 2 16.21 -21.54 19.15
CA ALA A 2 15.38 -22.69 19.49
C ALA A 2 15.97 -23.94 18.81
N THR A 3 16.53 -24.85 19.59
CA THR A 3 17.07 -26.13 19.10
C THR A 3 16.05 -27.23 19.35
N LEU A 4 15.70 -27.98 18.30
CA LEU A 4 14.78 -29.10 18.44
C LEU A 4 15.47 -30.29 19.11
N PRO A 5 14.77 -31.05 19.97
CA PRO A 5 15.31 -32.28 20.52
C PRO A 5 15.55 -33.33 19.43
N ALA A 6 16.47 -34.27 19.71
CA ALA A 6 16.80 -35.34 18.77
C ALA A 6 15.56 -36.18 18.44
N ARG A 7 15.36 -36.51 17.14
CA ARG A 7 14.23 -37.29 16.60
C ARG A 7 12.85 -36.63 16.70
N ALA A 8 12.80 -35.31 16.91
CA ALA A 8 11.54 -34.56 16.94
C ALA A 8 10.83 -34.44 15.58
N ILE A 9 11.55 -34.65 14.48
CA ILE A 9 10.99 -34.64 13.11
C ILE A 9 11.03 -36.08 12.62
N GLN A 10 9.87 -36.72 12.49
CA GLN A 10 9.74 -38.09 11.99
C GLN A 10 9.13 -38.14 10.59
N THR A 11 8.43 -37.07 10.22
CA THR A 11 7.78 -36.91 8.93
C THR A 11 8.06 -35.53 8.32
N PHE A 12 7.80 -35.41 7.01
CA PHE A 12 7.83 -34.11 6.34
C PHE A 12 6.82 -33.12 6.94
N ASN A 13 5.67 -33.60 7.42
CA ASN A 13 4.66 -32.76 8.06
C ASN A 13 5.16 -32.16 9.39
N ASP A 14 5.93 -32.91 10.17
CA ASP A 14 6.56 -32.41 11.40
C ASP A 14 7.56 -31.30 11.07
N LEU A 15 8.38 -31.50 10.03
CA LEU A 15 9.33 -30.49 9.54
C LEU A 15 8.60 -29.22 9.08
N ALA A 16 7.56 -29.36 8.27
CA ALA A 16 6.80 -28.24 7.74
C ALA A 16 6.10 -27.44 8.86
N SER A 17 5.50 -28.13 9.83
CA SER A 17 4.84 -27.51 10.99
C SER A 17 5.83 -26.70 11.84
N VAL A 18 7.00 -27.26 12.13
CA VAL A 18 8.04 -26.57 12.89
C VAL A 18 8.59 -25.38 12.11
N PHE A 19 8.84 -25.53 10.82
CA PHE A 19 9.27 -24.44 9.95
C PHE A 19 8.26 -23.29 9.97
N VAL A 20 6.98 -23.57 9.70
CA VAL A 20 5.93 -22.54 9.73
C VAL A 20 5.82 -21.88 11.10
N SER A 21 5.96 -22.63 12.20
CA SER A 21 5.90 -22.10 13.56
C SER A 21 7.07 -21.17 13.89
N GLN A 22 8.28 -21.51 13.46
CA GLN A 22 9.48 -20.68 13.64
C GLN A 22 9.37 -19.35 12.88
N PHE A 23 8.72 -19.37 11.72
CA PHE A 23 8.52 -18.18 10.90
C PHE A 23 7.12 -17.56 11.05
N ALA A 24 6.28 -18.04 11.97
CA ALA A 24 4.90 -17.57 12.15
C ALA A 24 4.86 -16.09 12.55
N ALA A 25 5.79 -15.65 13.40
CA ALA A 25 5.96 -14.24 13.79
C ALA A 25 6.59 -13.38 12.67
N ASN A 26 7.24 -14.02 11.69
CA ASN A 26 7.83 -13.38 10.51
C ASN A 26 6.85 -13.30 9.32
N LYS A 27 5.59 -13.74 9.52
CA LYS A 27 4.54 -13.46 8.55
C LYS A 27 4.38 -11.96 8.48
N VAL A 28 4.62 -11.39 7.30
CA VAL A 28 4.37 -9.97 7.01
C VAL A 28 2.98 -9.65 7.55
N LYS A 29 2.92 -8.77 8.57
CA LYS A 29 1.63 -8.26 9.06
C LYS A 29 0.88 -7.75 7.84
N ARG A 30 -0.29 -8.34 7.59
CA ARG A 30 -1.21 -7.84 6.58
C ARG A 30 -1.57 -6.42 7.00
N LEU A 31 -1.47 -5.49 6.08
CA LEU A 31 -1.99 -4.15 6.34
C LEU A 31 -3.51 -4.26 6.35
N GLU A 32 -4.11 -3.64 7.34
CA GLU A 32 -5.55 -3.46 7.38
C GLU A 32 -5.94 -2.23 6.55
N VAL A 33 -7.20 -2.16 6.16
CA VAL A 33 -7.76 -0.98 5.50
C VAL A 33 -7.52 0.29 6.32
N ALA A 34 -7.61 0.20 7.66
CA ALA A 34 -7.41 1.34 8.54
C ALA A 34 -6.02 1.97 8.36
N ASP A 35 -4.99 1.13 8.15
CA ASP A 35 -3.60 1.58 7.98
C ASP A 35 -3.42 2.44 6.72
N LEU A 36 -4.26 2.26 5.69
CA LEU A 36 -4.18 3.08 4.48
C LEU A 36 -4.55 4.55 4.76
N PHE A 37 -5.39 4.81 5.75
CA PHE A 37 -5.79 6.18 6.09
C PHE A 37 -4.67 6.96 6.78
N ASP A 38 -3.66 6.28 7.31
CA ASP A 38 -2.49 6.89 7.95
C ASP A 38 -1.39 7.24 6.94
N ILE A 39 -1.51 6.78 5.69
CA ILE A 39 -0.58 7.13 4.61
C ILE A 39 -0.92 8.55 4.14
N LYS A 40 -0.17 9.53 4.65
CA LYS A 40 -0.27 10.95 4.25
C LYS A 40 0.83 11.34 3.28
N GLN A 41 0.52 12.22 2.35
CA GLN A 41 1.49 12.90 1.50
C GLN A 41 2.21 13.95 2.32
N ALA A 42 3.53 13.82 2.46
CA ALA A 42 4.32 14.79 3.22
C ALA A 42 4.47 16.12 2.46
N GLY A 43 4.75 17.22 3.17
CA GLY A 43 4.83 18.56 2.58
C GLY A 43 5.80 18.66 1.39
N GLY A 44 7.01 18.13 1.55
CA GLY A 44 8.04 18.07 0.50
C GLY A 44 7.96 16.84 -0.42
N GLU A 45 6.94 16.00 -0.27
CA GLU A 45 6.81 14.80 -1.10
C GLU A 45 6.06 15.10 -2.40
N SER A 46 6.63 14.62 -3.52
CA SER A 46 6.00 14.68 -4.83
C SER A 46 4.79 13.74 -4.94
N LEU A 47 3.84 14.07 -5.80
CA LEU A 47 2.66 13.23 -6.04
C LEU A 47 3.06 11.81 -6.49
N LYS A 48 4.06 11.71 -7.37
CA LYS A 48 4.62 10.43 -7.86
C LYS A 48 5.15 9.56 -6.73
N SER A 49 5.93 10.13 -5.81
CA SER A 49 6.47 9.39 -4.64
C SER A 49 5.36 8.90 -3.73
N TYR A 50 4.39 9.77 -3.42
CA TYR A 50 3.26 9.42 -2.58
C TYR A 50 2.43 8.30 -3.19
N LEU A 51 2.10 8.40 -4.49
CA LEU A 51 1.34 7.38 -5.22
C LEU A 51 2.05 6.02 -5.21
N ALA A 52 3.37 5.99 -5.39
CA ALA A 52 4.14 4.75 -5.33
C ALA A 52 4.07 4.10 -3.93
N ARG A 53 4.19 4.88 -2.85
CA ARG A 53 4.04 4.36 -1.48
C ARG A 53 2.64 3.84 -1.21
N PHE A 54 1.62 4.58 -1.62
CA PHE A 54 0.23 4.17 -1.43
C PHE A 54 -0.09 2.87 -2.19
N ASN A 55 0.35 2.75 -3.44
CA ASN A 55 0.15 1.53 -4.24
C ASN A 55 0.83 0.32 -3.59
N ASN A 56 2.07 0.47 -3.11
CA ASN A 56 2.77 -0.61 -2.38
C ASN A 56 2.03 -1.04 -1.12
N ALA A 57 1.36 -0.13 -0.42
CA ALA A 57 0.53 -0.47 0.73
C ALA A 57 -0.75 -1.21 0.31
N THR A 58 -1.44 -0.75 -0.73
CA THR A 58 -2.68 -1.41 -1.20
C THR A 58 -2.48 -2.86 -1.64
N VAL A 59 -1.34 -3.21 -2.27
CA VAL A 59 -1.01 -4.61 -2.65
C VAL A 59 -0.91 -5.54 -1.43
N ARG A 60 -0.66 -4.99 -0.23
CA ARG A 60 -0.54 -5.75 1.01
C ARG A 60 -1.86 -5.85 1.79
N VAL A 61 -2.91 -5.16 1.34
CA VAL A 61 -4.27 -5.21 1.90
C VAL A 61 -5.09 -6.19 1.08
N ASN A 62 -5.71 -7.17 1.75
CA ASN A 62 -6.59 -8.14 1.09
C ASN A 62 -8.05 -7.68 1.18
N ASP A 63 -8.38 -6.59 0.49
CA ASP A 63 -9.72 -5.99 0.46
C ASP A 63 -10.17 -5.74 -1.00
N PRO A 64 -11.35 -6.24 -1.42
CA PRO A 64 -11.87 -6.01 -2.76
C PRO A 64 -12.55 -4.64 -2.96
N ASP A 65 -12.87 -3.88 -1.91
CA ASP A 65 -13.60 -2.61 -2.02
C ASP A 65 -12.69 -1.45 -2.44
N GLN A 66 -12.66 -1.21 -3.75
CA GLN A 66 -11.92 -0.08 -4.34
C GLN A 66 -12.35 1.29 -3.82
N ASN A 67 -13.60 1.45 -3.33
CA ASN A 67 -14.05 2.74 -2.80
C ASN A 67 -13.29 3.14 -1.54
N ILE A 68 -12.89 2.16 -0.73
CA ILE A 68 -12.11 2.38 0.47
C ILE A 68 -10.72 2.93 0.09
N PHE A 69 -10.08 2.34 -0.93
CA PHE A 69 -8.77 2.78 -1.40
C PHE A 69 -8.81 4.21 -1.95
N ILE A 70 -9.85 4.53 -2.74
CA ILE A 70 -10.06 5.90 -3.24
C ILE A 70 -10.18 6.89 -2.08
N LYS A 71 -11.03 6.59 -1.08
CA LYS A 71 -11.25 7.45 0.09
C LYS A 71 -9.97 7.64 0.90
N ALA A 72 -9.23 6.55 1.16
CA ALA A 72 -7.97 6.61 1.88
C ALA A 72 -6.92 7.44 1.12
N PHE A 73 -6.80 7.23 -0.19
CA PHE A 73 -5.90 7.99 -1.06
C PHE A 73 -6.22 9.49 -1.03
N GLN A 74 -7.49 9.86 -1.23
CA GLN A 74 -7.94 11.25 -1.22
C GLN A 74 -7.73 11.92 0.14
N LYS A 75 -8.01 11.20 1.25
CA LYS A 75 -7.76 11.71 2.61
C LYS A 75 -6.27 11.83 2.94
N GLY A 76 -5.41 11.13 2.21
CA GLY A 76 -3.97 11.17 2.38
C GLY A 76 -3.27 12.28 1.60
N LEU A 77 -3.90 12.80 0.53
CA LEU A 77 -3.33 13.88 -0.28
C LEU A 77 -3.20 15.19 0.51
N LYS A 78 -2.15 15.94 0.17
CA LYS A 78 -2.05 17.34 0.58
C LYS A 78 -2.92 18.21 -0.32
N ALA A 79 -3.37 19.35 0.20
CA ALA A 79 -4.10 20.34 -0.58
C ALA A 79 -3.25 20.78 -1.79
N SER A 80 -3.80 20.60 -2.99
CA SER A 80 -3.14 20.83 -4.28
C SER A 80 -4.18 20.90 -5.40
N SER A 81 -3.79 21.42 -6.55
CA SER A 81 -4.63 21.40 -7.76
C SER A 81 -5.05 19.98 -8.14
N PHE A 82 -4.19 18.98 -7.90
CA PHE A 82 -4.53 17.58 -8.11
C PHE A 82 -5.61 17.10 -7.13
N SER A 83 -5.50 17.38 -5.83
CA SER A 83 -6.53 16.98 -4.85
C SER A 83 -7.89 17.60 -5.17
N ASP A 84 -7.89 18.87 -5.60
CA ASP A 84 -9.11 19.59 -5.97
C ASP A 84 -9.76 18.96 -7.21
N SER A 85 -8.95 18.56 -8.20
CA SER A 85 -9.45 17.88 -9.40
C SER A 85 -10.16 16.55 -9.09
N LEU A 86 -9.68 15.80 -8.10
CA LEU A 86 -10.30 14.56 -7.66
C LEU A 86 -11.59 14.80 -6.88
N ALA A 87 -11.69 15.91 -6.15
CA ALA A 87 -12.91 16.30 -5.45
C ALA A 87 -14.00 16.74 -6.44
N LEU A 88 -13.62 17.50 -7.47
CA LEU A 88 -14.50 17.98 -8.53
C LEU A 88 -15.02 16.84 -9.41
N ARG A 89 -14.13 15.94 -9.84
CA ARG A 89 -14.49 14.78 -10.66
C ARG A 89 -14.10 13.51 -9.94
N ARG A 90 -15.05 12.94 -9.19
CA ARG A 90 -14.83 11.73 -8.40
C ARG A 90 -14.33 10.57 -9.27
N PRO A 91 -13.20 9.94 -8.92
CA PRO A 91 -12.72 8.76 -9.61
C PRO A 91 -13.55 7.53 -9.22
N THR A 92 -13.55 6.52 -10.07
CA THR A 92 -14.30 5.27 -9.90
C THR A 92 -13.43 4.11 -9.41
N ASN A 93 -12.12 4.18 -9.63
CA ASN A 93 -11.14 3.17 -9.21
C ASN A 93 -9.73 3.80 -9.09
N MET A 94 -8.77 3.00 -8.61
CA MET A 94 -7.37 3.43 -8.47
C MET A 94 -6.63 3.59 -9.82
N ASP A 95 -7.04 2.89 -10.89
CA ASP A 95 -6.42 3.04 -12.21
C ASP A 95 -6.66 4.45 -12.78
N GLU A 96 -7.89 4.95 -12.64
CA GLU A 96 -8.25 6.31 -13.06
C GLU A 96 -7.44 7.36 -12.29
N ILE A 97 -7.22 7.15 -10.99
CA ILE A 97 -6.36 8.03 -10.18
C ILE A 97 -4.92 8.02 -10.69
N ARG A 98 -4.37 6.84 -11.02
CA ARG A 98 -3.00 6.70 -11.55
C ARG A 98 -2.82 7.45 -12.86
N VAL A 99 -3.72 7.25 -13.83
CA VAL A 99 -3.67 7.94 -15.14
C VAL A 99 -3.73 9.46 -14.97
N ARG A 100 -4.60 9.95 -14.09
CA ARG A 100 -4.70 11.39 -13.83
C ARG A 100 -3.45 11.93 -13.13
N ALA A 101 -2.88 11.18 -12.19
CA ALA A 101 -1.66 11.57 -11.49
C ALA A 101 -0.46 11.63 -12.43
N GLU A 102 -0.31 10.66 -13.33
CA GLU A 102 0.75 10.64 -14.34
C GLU A 102 0.67 11.87 -15.24
N LYS A 103 -0.52 12.17 -15.78
CA LYS A 103 -0.75 13.37 -16.58
C LYS A 103 -0.46 14.66 -15.81
N HIS A 104 -0.80 14.70 -14.51
CA HIS A 104 -0.55 15.87 -13.67
C HIS A 104 0.96 16.07 -13.42
N VAL A 105 1.70 14.98 -13.18
CA VAL A 105 3.14 15.02 -12.97
C VAL A 105 3.88 15.47 -14.23
N GLU A 106 3.48 15.00 -15.41
CA GLU A 106 4.04 15.45 -16.70
C GLU A 106 3.91 16.97 -16.86
N VAL A 107 2.73 17.53 -16.56
CA VAL A 107 2.49 18.98 -16.61
C VAL A 107 3.31 19.76 -15.57
N GLU A 108 3.51 19.22 -14.35
CA GLU A 108 4.34 19.85 -13.32
C GLU A 108 5.84 19.82 -13.69
N GLU A 109 6.32 18.73 -14.30
CA GLU A 109 7.71 18.59 -14.76
C GLU A 109 8.00 19.54 -15.94
N ASP A 110 7.05 19.69 -16.88
CA ASP A 110 7.17 20.62 -18.01
C ASP A 110 7.18 22.10 -17.59
N GLN A 111 6.49 22.45 -16.50
CA GLN A 111 6.43 23.82 -15.96
C GLN A 111 7.63 24.19 -15.07
N ALA A 112 8.38 23.19 -14.61
CA ALA A 112 9.53 23.38 -13.72
C ALA A 112 10.88 23.48 -14.47
N GLY A 113 10.88 23.26 -15.79
CA GLY A 113 12.04 23.41 -16.69
C GLY A 113 12.11 24.78 -17.35
#